data_AF-A0A9E2A9H0-F1
#
_entry.id   AF-A0A9E2A9H0-F1
#
_cell.length_a   1.000
_cell.length_b   1.000
_cell.length_c   1.000
_cell.angle_alpha   90.00
_cell.angle_beta   90.00
_cell.angle_gamma   90.00
#
_symmetry.space_group_name_H-M   'P 1'
#
loop_
_entity.id
_entity.type
_entity.pdbx_description
1 polymer ?
#
loop_
_entity_poly.entity_id
_entity_poly.type
_entity_poly.pdbx_seq_one_letter_code
_entity_poly.pdbx_strand_id
1 'polypeptide(L)'
;SFDSILSAIALTDVFWVMAASIAIGAGLMIVLSDGVAVFLEKNRMYEVLGLFILLVVGIMLLSEGGHLAHLTLFGSAITPMTKTTFYFVIAVLVMTDIVQSRYRRKLMAQRAAEG
;
A
#
# COMPACT_ATOMS: atom_id res chain seq x y z
N SER A 1 6.28 -3.45 5.02
CA SER A 1 6.41 -3.05 6.44
C SER A 1 5.43 -3.70 7.39
N PHE A 2 4.16 -3.88 7.02
CA PHE A 2 3.21 -4.64 7.85
C PHE A 2 2.87 -6.02 7.26
N ASP A 3 2.71 -6.10 5.93
CA ASP A 3 2.37 -7.35 5.23
C ASP A 3 3.44 -8.45 5.41
N SER A 4 4.73 -8.13 5.32
CA SER A 4 5.81 -9.09 5.62
C SER A 4 5.83 -9.56 7.08
N ILE A 5 5.40 -8.73 8.04
CA ILE A 5 5.33 -9.11 9.46
C ILE A 5 4.16 -10.08 9.67
N LEU A 6 3.01 -9.79 9.07
CA LEU A 6 1.83 -10.66 9.10
C LEU A 6 2.10 -12.00 8.41
N SER A 7 2.83 -11.97 7.28
CA SER A 7 3.27 -13.16 6.56
C SER A 7 4.29 -13.99 7.37
N ALA A 8 5.21 -13.36 8.11
CA ALA A 8 6.15 -14.05 8.98
C ALA A 8 5.47 -14.77 10.16
N ILE A 9 4.47 -14.14 10.77
CA ILE A 9 3.63 -14.76 11.82
C ILE A 9 2.84 -15.94 11.24
N ALA A 10 2.39 -15.85 9.99
CA ALA A 10 1.63 -16.90 9.33
C ALA A 10 2.48 -18.08 8.83
N LEU A 11 3.80 -17.91 8.64
CA LEU A 11 4.68 -18.92 8.02
C LEU A 11 5.44 -19.81 9.01
N THR A 12 5.67 -19.38 10.27
CA THR A 12 6.53 -20.13 11.19
C THR A 12 6.05 -20.11 12.63
N ASP A 13 6.02 -21.29 13.23
CA ASP A 13 5.76 -21.48 14.67
C ASP A 13 7.04 -21.33 15.51
N VAL A 14 8.20 -21.15 14.86
CA VAL A 14 9.49 -21.01 15.55
C VAL A 14 9.71 -19.56 15.94
N PHE A 15 9.47 -19.26 17.23
CA PHE A 15 9.58 -17.93 17.80
C PHE A 15 10.86 -17.18 17.41
N TRP A 16 12.01 -17.85 17.44
CA TRP A 16 13.30 -17.23 17.12
C TRP A 16 13.42 -16.75 15.67
N VAL A 17 12.86 -17.49 14.72
CA VAL A 17 12.88 -17.13 13.29
C VAL A 17 11.94 -15.97 13.01
N MET A 18 10.76 -15.99 13.64
CA MET A 18 9.78 -14.90 13.57
C MET A 18 10.36 -13.60 14.16
N ALA A 19 10.91 -13.67 15.37
CA ALA A 19 11.50 -12.53 16.06
C ALA A 19 12.67 -11.92 15.27
N ALA A 20 13.57 -12.76 14.74
CA ALA A 20 14.68 -12.30 13.91
C ALA A 20 14.18 -11.61 12.64
N SER A 21 13.17 -12.18 11.97
CA SER A 21 12.59 -11.62 10.74
C SER A 21 11.94 -10.26 10.97
N ILE A 22 11.19 -10.10 12.07
CA ILE A 22 10.57 -8.82 12.46
C ILE A 22 11.64 -7.79 12.81
N ALA A 23 12.66 -8.17 13.59
CA ALA A 23 13.73 -7.27 14.00
C ALA A 23 14.55 -6.76 12.81
N ILE A 24 14.93 -7.65 11.88
CA ILE A 24 15.66 -7.29 10.66
C ILE A 24 14.78 -6.38 9.77
N GLY A 25 13.50 -6.74 9.59
CA GLY A 25 12.57 -5.93 8.80
C GLY A 25 12.39 -4.52 9.38
N ALA A 26 12.19 -4.41 10.69
CA ALA A 26 12.06 -3.13 11.38
C ALA A 26 13.35 -2.30 11.28
N GLY A 27 14.52 -2.91 11.48
CA GLY A 27 15.82 -2.25 11.34
C GLY A 27 16.04 -1.70 9.93
N LEU A 28 15.74 -2.51 8.91
CA LEU A 28 15.84 -2.08 7.51
C LEU A 28 14.93 -0.90 7.20
N MET A 29 13.70 -0.90 7.72
CA MET A 29 12.76 0.22 7.52
C MET A 29 13.27 1.53 8.10
N ILE A 30 13.85 1.50 9.31
CA ILE A 30 14.42 2.68 9.94
C ILE A 30 15.52 3.26 9.05
N VAL A 31 16.47 2.40 8.61
CA VAL A 31 17.59 2.81 7.76
C VAL A 31 17.14 3.39 6.42
N LEU A 32 16.08 2.85 5.82
CA LEU A 32 15.59 3.32 4.52
C LEU A 32 14.61 4.50 4.61
N SER A 33 14.00 4.75 5.78
CA SER A 33 12.90 5.71 5.92
C SER A 33 13.26 7.14 5.50
N ASP A 34 14.43 7.63 5.93
CA ASP A 34 14.91 8.98 5.59
C ASP A 34 15.13 9.13 4.07
N GLY A 35 15.71 8.11 3.43
CA GLY A 35 15.93 8.12 1.97
C GLY A 35 14.63 8.10 1.17
N VAL A 36 13.65 7.31 1.63
CA VAL A 36 12.30 7.28 1.02
C VAL A 36 11.59 8.62 1.23
N ALA A 37 11.68 9.23 2.41
CA ALA A 37 11.06 10.52 2.70
C ALA A 37 11.59 11.62 1.77
N VAL A 38 12.91 11.74 1.62
CA VAL A 38 13.54 12.72 0.71
C VAL A 38 13.15 12.46 -0.76
N PHE A 39 13.02 11.20 -1.17
CA PHE A 39 12.57 10.85 -2.52
C PHE A 39 11.12 11.29 -2.78
N LEU A 40 10.22 11.05 -1.83
CA LEU A 40 8.81 11.42 -1.92
C LEU A 40 8.65 12.95 -1.93
N GLU A 41 9.38 13.66 -1.06
CA GLU A 41 9.32 15.12 -0.96
C GLU A 41 9.80 15.80 -2.26
N LYS A 42 10.86 15.27 -2.88
CA LYS A 42 11.36 15.77 -4.15
C LYS A 42 10.36 15.62 -5.30
N ASN A 43 9.42 14.68 -5.21
CA ASN A 43 8.40 14.46 -6.22
C ASN A 43 7.03 14.22 -5.59
N ARG A 44 6.37 15.33 -5.21
CA ARG A 44 5.03 15.36 -4.56
C ARG A 44 3.95 14.48 -5.20
N MET A 45 4.06 14.13 -6.49
CA MET A 45 3.15 13.17 -7.13
C MET A 45 3.27 11.76 -6.52
N TYR A 46 4.48 11.31 -6.17
CA TYR A 46 4.71 10.00 -5.55
C TYR A 46 4.27 9.97 -4.08
N GLU A 47 4.35 11.10 -3.37
CA GLU A 47 3.82 11.22 -2.00
C GLU A 47 2.32 10.94 -1.95
N VAL A 48 1.55 11.59 -2.84
CA VAL A 48 0.10 11.40 -2.94
C VAL A 48 -0.24 9.97 -3.37
N LEU A 49 0.49 9.40 -4.35
CA LEU A 49 0.32 8.00 -4.76
C LEU A 49 0.55 7.04 -3.57
N GLY A 50 1.61 7.28 -2.79
CA GLY A 50 1.92 6.50 -1.60
C GLY A 50 0.80 6.54 -0.56
N LEU A 51 0.24 7.73 -0.30
CA LEU A 51 -0.89 7.91 0.62
C LEU A 51 -2.13 7.11 0.17
N PHE A 52 -2.46 7.12 -1.13
CA PHE A 52 -3.57 6.34 -1.67
C PHE A 52 -3.35 4.83 -1.53
N ILE A 53 -2.14 4.33 -1.83
CA ILE A 53 -1.80 2.92 -1.66
C ILE A 53 -1.90 2.52 -0.19
N LEU A 54 -1.41 3.34 0.73
CA LEU A 54 -1.51 3.12 2.18
C LEU A 54 -2.97 3.06 2.65
N LEU A 55 -3.84 3.92 2.12
CA LEU A 55 -5.28 3.88 2.42
C LEU A 55 -5.92 2.55 1.97
N VAL A 56 -5.64 2.11 0.75
CA VAL A 56 -6.20 0.85 0.20
C VAL A 56 -5.71 -0.36 0.99
N VAL A 57 -4.43 -0.39 1.35
CA VAL A 57 -3.86 -1.40 2.25
C VAL A 57 -4.56 -1.36 3.62
N GLY A 58 -4.79 -0.17 4.16
CA GLY A 58 -5.50 0.02 5.43
C GLY A 58 -6.92 -0.58 5.40
N ILE A 59 -7.69 -0.32 4.33
CA ILE A 59 -9.03 -0.89 4.15
C ILE A 59 -8.98 -2.42 4.03
N MET A 60 -8.00 -2.96 3.30
CA MET A 60 -7.80 -4.41 3.21
C MET A 60 -7.54 -5.03 4.58
N LEU A 61 -6.62 -4.46 5.37
CA LEU A 61 -6.28 -4.96 6.70
C LEU A 61 -7.45 -4.84 7.68
N LEU A 62 -8.24 -3.75 7.61
CA LEU A 62 -9.46 -3.60 8.40
C LEU A 62 -10.50 -4.68 8.05
N SER A 63 -10.66 -5.00 6.76
CA SER A 63 -11.56 -6.06 6.30
C SER A 63 -11.09 -7.45 6.75
N GLU A 64 -9.80 -7.77 6.62
CA GLU A 64 -9.22 -9.03 7.07
C GLU A 64 -9.28 -9.17 8.61
N GLY A 65 -8.93 -8.12 9.34
CA GLY A 65 -9.02 -8.09 10.80
C GLY A 65 -10.45 -8.18 11.33
N GLY A 66 -11.40 -7.49 10.67
CA GLY A 66 -12.82 -7.58 11.03
C GLY A 66 -13.43 -8.95 10.73
N HIS A 67 -12.97 -9.62 9.68
CA HIS A 67 -13.34 -11.00 9.40
C HIS A 67 -12.83 -11.96 10.49
N LEU A 68 -11.56 -11.84 10.88
CA LEU A 68 -10.96 -12.64 11.97
C LEU A 68 -11.65 -12.40 13.32
N ALA A 69 -12.11 -11.18 13.57
CA ALA A 69 -12.84 -10.82 14.78
C ALA A 69 -14.34 -11.19 14.76
N HIS A 70 -14.81 -11.91 13.72
CA HIS A 70 -16.22 -12.24 13.50
C HIS A 70 -17.17 -11.03 13.62
N LEU A 71 -16.69 -9.84 13.26
CA LEU A 71 -17.50 -8.64 13.33
C LEU A 71 -18.65 -8.76 12.32
N THR A 72 -19.87 -8.51 12.79
CA THR A 72 -21.07 -8.46 11.96
C THR A 72 -21.42 -6.99 11.77
N LEU A 73 -21.20 -6.49 10.55
CA LEU A 73 -21.64 -5.15 10.17
C LEU A 73 -23.08 -5.28 9.64
N PHE A 74 -24.03 -4.63 10.30
CA PHE A 74 -25.45 -4.61 9.90
C PHE A 74 -26.10 -6.00 9.77
N GLY A 75 -25.70 -6.99 10.58
CA GLY A 75 -26.30 -8.33 10.60
C GLY A 75 -25.80 -9.29 9.51
N SER A 76 -24.82 -8.88 8.69
CA SER A 76 -24.09 -9.75 7.75
C SER A 76 -22.65 -9.93 8.22
N ALA A 77 -22.12 -11.15 8.09
CA ALA A 77 -20.71 -11.42 8.38
C ALA A 77 -19.82 -10.64 7.40
N ILE A 78 -18.75 -10.02 7.91
CA ILE A 78 -17.76 -9.36 7.06
C ILE A 78 -17.04 -10.43 6.25
N THR A 79 -17.28 -10.44 4.95
CA THR A 79 -16.53 -11.27 4.01
C THR A 79 -15.21 -10.57 3.68
N PRO A 80 -14.06 -11.26 3.81
CA PRO A 80 -12.77 -10.66 3.53
C PRO A 80 -12.63 -10.45 2.02
N MET A 81 -11.99 -9.36 1.63
CA MET A 81 -11.65 -9.12 0.22
C MET A 81 -10.60 -10.12 -0.25
N THR A 82 -10.73 -10.67 -1.45
CA THR A 82 -9.72 -11.61 -1.97
C THR A 82 -8.41 -10.89 -2.28
N LYS A 83 -7.27 -11.56 -2.04
CA LYS A 83 -5.93 -11.05 -2.37
C LYS A 83 -5.81 -10.69 -3.87
N THR A 84 -6.48 -11.44 -4.74
CA THR A 84 -6.55 -11.15 -6.17
C THR A 84 -7.24 -9.82 -6.46
N THR A 85 -8.38 -9.54 -5.82
CA THR A 85 -9.06 -8.26 -5.93
C THR A 85 -8.16 -7.12 -5.43
N PHE A 86 -7.42 -7.34 -4.34
CA PHE A 86 -6.47 -6.35 -3.82
C PHE A 86 -5.38 -6.00 -4.85
N TYR A 87 -4.65 -6.99 -5.36
CA TYR A 87 -3.58 -6.74 -6.34
C TYR A 87 -4.12 -6.15 -7.64
N PHE A 88 -5.33 -6.57 -8.06
CA PHE A 88 -6.00 -5.99 -9.22
C PHE A 88 -6.31 -4.50 -9.02
N VAL A 89 -6.85 -4.11 -7.87
CA VAL A 89 -7.13 -2.70 -7.53
C VAL A 89 -5.85 -1.87 -7.52
N ILE A 90 -4.77 -2.36 -6.92
CA ILE A 90 -3.46 -1.67 -6.92
C ILE A 90 -2.93 -1.50 -8.35
N ALA A 91 -3.01 -2.53 -9.19
CA ALA A 91 -2.58 -2.45 -10.58
C ALA A 91 -3.38 -1.40 -11.38
N VAL A 92 -4.70 -1.36 -11.20
CA VAL A 92 -5.58 -0.38 -11.85
C VAL A 92 -5.29 1.04 -11.36
N LEU A 93 -5.04 1.25 -10.07
CA LEU A 93 -4.68 2.54 -9.50
C LEU A 93 -3.37 3.08 -10.09
N VAL A 94 -2.33 2.25 -10.11
CA VAL A 94 -1.03 2.62 -10.71
C VAL A 94 -1.17 2.93 -12.20
N MET A 95 -1.91 2.10 -12.94
CA MET A 95 -2.15 2.32 -14.37
C MET A 95 -2.90 3.64 -14.61
N THR A 96 -3.95 3.91 -13.82
CA THR A 96 -4.75 5.14 -13.94
C THR A 96 -3.91 6.38 -13.63
N ASP A 97 -3.07 6.34 -12.59
CA ASP A 97 -2.18 7.44 -12.24
C ASP A 97 -1.13 7.71 -13.33
N ILE A 98 -0.57 6.66 -13.94
CA ILE A 98 0.35 6.81 -15.08
C ILE A 98 -0.36 7.47 -16.28
N VAL A 99 -1.58 7.04 -16.59
CA VAL A 99 -2.38 7.60 -17.68
C VAL A 99 -2.72 9.06 -17.40
N GLN A 100 -3.19 9.39 -16.19
CA GLN A 100 -3.49 10.77 -15.78
C GLN A 100 -2.24 11.65 -15.80
N SER A 101 -1.09 11.13 -15.34
CA SER A 101 0.18 11.85 -15.36
C SER A 101 0.63 12.18 -16.79
N ARG A 102 0.55 11.21 -17.71
CA ARG A 102 0.84 11.44 -19.14
C ARG A 102 -0.13 12.42 -19.78
N TYR A 103 -1.42 12.31 -19.48
CA TYR A 103 -2.45 13.21 -20.01
C TYR A 103 -2.25 14.65 -19.52
N ARG A 104 -1.97 14.86 -18.23
CA ARG A 104 -1.61 16.18 -17.67
C ARG A 104 -0.41 16.79 -18.37
N ARG A 105 0.66 16.01 -18.59
CA ARG A 105 1.86 16.48 -19.31
C ARG A 105 1.54 16.90 -20.73
N LYS A 106 0.73 16.12 -21.46
CA LYS A 106 0.33 16.43 -22.84
C LYS A 106 -0.51 17.70 -22.92
N LEU A 107 -1.44 17.90 -21.98
CA LEU A 107 -2.30 19.09 -21.93
C LEU A 107 -1.50 20.36 -21.58
N MET A 108 -0.54 20.27 -20.65
CA MET A 108 0.33 21.39 -20.31
C MET A 108 1.21 21.80 -21.50
N ALA A 109 1.72 20.84 -22.26
CA ALA A 109 2.51 21.12 -23.46
C ALA A 109 1.70 21.83 -24.56
N GLN A 110 0.42 21.49 -24.73
CA GLN A 110 -0.47 22.16 -25.68
C GLN A 110 -0.77 23.60 -25.26
N ARG A 111 -1.09 23.84 -23.98
CA ARG A 111 -1.33 25.19 -23.46
C ARG A 111 -0.11 26.12 -23.55
N ALA A 112 1.10 25.58 -23.46
CA ALA A 112 2.33 26.33 -23.63
C ALA A 112 2.68 26.63 -25.10
N ALA A 113 2.07 25.95 -26.06
CA ALA A 113 2.25 26.19 -27.49
C ALA A 113 1.22 27.15 -28.08
N GLU A 114 0.11 27.40 -27.37
CA GLU A 114 -0.98 28.29 -27.79
C GLU A 114 -0.89 29.72 -27.22
N GLY A 115 0.04 29.99 -26.30
CA GLY A 115 0.29 31.33 -25.71
C GLY A 115 1.66 31.87 -26.06
#